data_AF-A0AA96TSH0-F1
#
_entry.id   AF-A0AA96TSH0-F1
#
_cell.length_a   1.000
_cell.length_b   1.000
_cell.length_c   1.000
_cell.angle_alpha   90.00
_cell.angle_beta   90.00
_cell.angle_gamma   90.00
#
_symmetry.space_group_name_H-M   'P 1'
#
loop_
_entity.id
_entity.type
_entity.pdbx_description
1 polymer ?
#
loop_
_entity_poly.entity_id
_entity_poly.type
_entity_poly.pdbx_seq_one_letter_code
_entity_poly.pdbx_strand_id
1 'polypeptide(L)'
;MTSTQPRLTPEDQNAVLGSVTTLLIHRLPGDWSQLFLDFRALGSLVDAQVSVLNIYGQSVEWTLPDEALPFFLELRSGMYREGMGTWFSARFHLAHPNAYSIEYNRAEEPRWTHRPAEEYFQEDLELFPRDEAEIPDWVRTAGKAADHGLYEAPVFDGSDEQGRPIAPRPAVHPQDREDVLKYLEGAPVVLAARGFGEDLLQPGAEPDVPLTFHTDGTWVWSGAVPHYLRKHHVNPVPQLVRHIHDNAYAVPPVEEEARQAATRIATGAAESLPLPEYRPREIADHDRASLEQLRARLEHFGVPPAEYGIVEPRMDALVIEPAPGTDSGWQVQFWDENRGPTGRPAVFPNAAAAAKTMLGTLLWSPELDAARARPAAAPPVPPPAPAQAQAPAQPVPVADIQPMPDEPPLSLLRDRLPVVLPPGAEVDRFGDENGNLVFAARTMFGNRSLPPDWLNRRYHVYRAQRPIPAVGGIAVPWFGQPGGGTGYFLVTSVRDLLADGSLVEVAEATTIPPVPQG
;
A
#
# COMPACT_ATOMS: atom_id res chain seq x y z
N MET A 1 -38.70 4.16 -44.36
CA MET A 1 -37.79 4.77 -43.38
C MET A 1 -38.63 5.23 -42.20
N THR A 2 -38.99 4.27 -41.35
CA THR A 2 -39.66 4.54 -40.08
C THR A 2 -38.52 4.59 -39.07
N SER A 3 -38.15 5.79 -38.63
CA SER A 3 -37.21 5.95 -37.53
C SER A 3 -37.90 5.44 -36.26
N THR A 4 -37.51 4.27 -35.78
CA THR A 4 -38.03 3.69 -34.54
C THR A 4 -37.46 4.51 -33.38
N GLN A 5 -38.24 5.48 -32.89
CA GLN A 5 -37.89 6.26 -31.71
C GLN A 5 -37.67 5.34 -30.50
N PRO A 6 -36.81 5.74 -29.53
CA PRO A 6 -36.68 5.00 -28.28
C PRO A 6 -38.05 4.80 -27.63
N ARG A 7 -38.30 3.59 -27.09
CA ARG A 7 -39.59 3.21 -26.52
C ARG A 7 -39.95 4.02 -25.28
N LEU A 8 -38.97 4.46 -24.50
CA LEU A 8 -39.15 5.35 -23.35
C LEU A 8 -38.76 6.79 -23.71
N THR A 9 -39.70 7.72 -23.55
CA THR A 9 -39.41 9.15 -23.61
C THR A 9 -38.61 9.59 -22.38
N PRO A 10 -37.96 10.78 -22.38
CA PRO A 10 -37.30 11.31 -21.19
C PRO A 10 -38.23 11.44 -19.98
N GLU A 11 -39.53 11.67 -20.19
CA GLU A 11 -40.53 11.73 -19.13
C GLU A 11 -40.79 10.35 -18.52
N ASP A 12 -40.94 9.32 -19.37
CA ASP A 12 -41.10 7.94 -18.90
C ASP A 12 -39.85 7.45 -18.15
N GLN A 13 -38.65 7.78 -18.65
CA GLN A 13 -37.40 7.48 -17.96
C GLN A 13 -37.35 8.10 -16.57
N ASN A 14 -37.76 9.37 -16.44
CA ASN A 14 -37.84 10.04 -15.14
C ASN A 14 -38.89 9.42 -14.22
N ALA A 15 -40.02 8.94 -14.76
CA ALA A 15 -41.04 8.24 -13.97
C ALA A 15 -40.52 6.90 -13.42
N VAL A 16 -39.80 6.13 -14.24
CA VAL A 16 -39.14 4.88 -13.83
C VAL A 16 -38.06 5.16 -12.76
N LEU A 17 -37.22 6.18 -12.97
CA LEU A 17 -36.20 6.60 -12.02
C LEU A 17 -36.79 7.11 -10.69
N GLY A 18 -37.88 7.85 -10.73
CA GLY A 18 -38.59 8.29 -9.52
C GLY A 18 -39.20 7.13 -8.73
N SER A 19 -39.70 6.11 -9.44
CA SER A 19 -40.28 4.91 -8.83
C SER A 19 -39.21 4.06 -8.13
N VAL A 20 -38.09 3.78 -8.81
CA VAL A 20 -36.98 3.04 -8.18
C VAL A 20 -36.36 3.85 -7.04
N THR A 21 -36.24 5.18 -7.17
CA THR A 21 -35.77 6.05 -6.09
C THR A 21 -36.64 5.93 -4.84
N THR A 22 -37.97 6.00 -5.02
CA THR A 22 -38.93 5.85 -3.92
C THR A 22 -38.78 4.48 -3.25
N LEU A 23 -38.68 3.41 -4.06
CA LEU A 23 -38.47 2.06 -3.56
C LEU A 23 -37.17 1.94 -2.76
N LEU A 24 -36.05 2.47 -3.27
CA LEU A 24 -34.75 2.41 -2.60
C LEU A 24 -34.76 3.17 -1.27
N ILE A 25 -35.32 4.38 -1.23
CA ILE A 25 -35.43 5.18 0.01
C ILE A 25 -36.17 4.40 1.11
N HIS A 26 -37.21 3.63 0.75
CA HIS A 26 -37.95 2.81 1.72
C HIS A 26 -37.17 1.59 2.23
N ARG A 27 -36.12 1.15 1.54
CA ARG A 27 -35.31 -0.02 1.91
C ARG A 27 -33.97 0.36 2.53
N LEU A 28 -33.51 1.59 2.32
CA LEU A 28 -32.24 2.08 2.83
C LEU A 28 -32.21 2.12 4.38
N PRO A 29 -31.05 1.89 5.00
CA PRO A 29 -30.87 2.01 6.44
C PRO A 29 -31.25 3.41 6.94
N GLY A 30 -31.81 3.53 8.15
CA GLY A 30 -32.32 4.83 8.66
C GLY A 30 -31.26 5.93 8.84
N ASP A 31 -29.97 5.59 8.84
CA ASP A 31 -28.83 6.48 8.98
C ASP A 31 -28.12 6.78 7.64
N TRP A 32 -28.71 6.45 6.50
CA TRP A 32 -28.12 6.70 5.18
C TRP A 32 -27.96 8.19 4.86
N SER A 33 -26.94 8.52 4.06
CA SER A 33 -26.71 9.86 3.51
C SER A 33 -26.57 9.85 2.00
N GLN A 34 -25.88 8.85 1.44
CA GLN A 34 -25.73 8.65 0.00
C GLN A 34 -25.75 7.16 -0.36
N LEU A 35 -26.25 6.82 -1.55
CA LEU A 35 -26.16 5.51 -2.18
C LEU A 35 -25.48 5.66 -3.53
N PHE A 36 -24.55 4.76 -3.83
CA PHE A 36 -23.88 4.63 -5.12
C PHE A 36 -24.16 3.23 -5.66
N LEU A 37 -24.71 3.15 -6.87
CA LEU A 37 -25.10 1.90 -7.52
C LEU A 37 -24.49 1.85 -8.92
N ASP A 38 -23.65 0.85 -9.16
CA ASP A 38 -23.10 0.53 -10.47
C ASP A 38 -23.83 -0.69 -11.03
N PHE A 39 -24.70 -0.46 -12.01
CA PHE A 39 -25.47 -1.49 -12.69
C PHE A 39 -24.82 -1.82 -14.03
N ARG A 40 -24.59 -3.10 -14.29
CA ARG A 40 -23.98 -3.62 -15.53
C ARG A 40 -24.87 -4.71 -16.10
N ALA A 41 -25.07 -4.69 -17.41
CA ALA A 41 -25.86 -5.70 -18.08
C ALA A 41 -25.37 -5.98 -19.51
N LEU A 42 -25.33 -7.27 -19.86
CA LEU A 42 -24.93 -7.78 -21.16
C LEU A 42 -25.72 -9.07 -21.44
N GLY A 43 -26.57 -9.06 -22.47
CA GLY A 43 -27.53 -10.15 -22.69
C GLY A 43 -28.41 -10.35 -21.46
N SER A 44 -28.47 -11.59 -20.97
CA SER A 44 -29.12 -11.99 -19.73
C SER A 44 -28.24 -11.84 -18.47
N LEU A 45 -26.94 -11.54 -18.61
CA LEU A 45 -26.05 -11.27 -17.47
C LEU A 45 -26.38 -9.91 -16.87
N VAL A 46 -26.58 -9.90 -15.54
CA VAL A 46 -26.77 -8.68 -14.75
C VAL A 46 -25.83 -8.73 -13.55
N ASP A 47 -25.10 -7.64 -13.33
CA ASP A 47 -24.22 -7.45 -12.19
C ASP A 47 -24.47 -6.06 -11.60
N ALA A 48 -24.81 -5.99 -10.32
CA ALA A 48 -25.11 -4.76 -9.61
C ALA A 48 -24.30 -4.67 -8.31
N GLN A 49 -23.46 -3.64 -8.20
CA GLN A 49 -22.72 -3.32 -6.97
C GLN A 49 -23.33 -2.08 -6.34
N VAL A 50 -23.59 -2.13 -5.03
CA VAL A 50 -24.16 -0.99 -4.30
C VAL A 50 -23.37 -0.73 -3.03
N SER A 51 -23.06 0.54 -2.79
CA SER A 51 -22.51 1.03 -1.53
C SER A 51 -23.36 2.15 -0.96
N VAL A 52 -23.50 2.17 0.36
CA VAL A 52 -24.28 3.16 1.10
C VAL A 52 -23.36 3.87 2.09
N LEU A 53 -23.29 5.19 1.99
CA LEU A 53 -22.59 6.05 2.92
C LEU A 53 -23.58 6.52 4.01
N ASN A 54 -23.31 6.20 5.28
CA ASN A 54 -24.14 6.70 6.39
C ASN A 54 -23.75 8.14 6.81
N ILE A 55 -24.56 8.75 7.67
CA ILE A 55 -24.33 10.11 8.20
C ILE A 55 -23.03 10.25 9.01
N TYR A 56 -22.41 9.14 9.39
CA TYR A 56 -21.12 9.11 10.10
C TYR A 56 -19.92 8.98 9.14
N GLY A 57 -20.15 9.03 7.82
CA GLY A 57 -19.11 8.91 6.80
C GLY A 57 -18.63 7.48 6.57
N GLN A 58 -19.36 6.46 7.06
CA GLN A 58 -19.02 5.06 6.85
C GLN A 58 -19.71 4.54 5.59
N SER A 59 -18.91 4.06 4.63
CA SER A 59 -19.42 3.31 3.48
C SER A 59 -19.64 1.85 3.85
N VAL A 60 -20.75 1.26 3.43
CA VAL A 60 -21.10 -0.15 3.66
C VAL A 60 -21.63 -0.73 2.35
N GLU A 61 -21.18 -1.93 2.00
CA GLU A 61 -21.76 -2.68 0.88
C GLU A 61 -23.21 -3.05 1.19
N TRP A 62 -24.09 -2.88 0.21
CA TRP A 62 -25.51 -3.13 0.37
C TRP A 62 -26.04 -3.96 -0.79
N THR A 63 -26.93 -4.90 -0.50
CA THR A 63 -27.53 -5.73 -1.55
C THR A 63 -28.70 -4.99 -2.18
N LEU A 64 -28.67 -4.85 -3.51
CA LEU A 64 -29.80 -4.30 -4.26
C LEU A 64 -31.02 -5.23 -4.11
N PRO A 65 -32.19 -4.73 -3.67
CA PRO A 65 -33.39 -5.54 -3.60
C PRO A 65 -33.82 -6.04 -4.99
N ASP A 66 -34.24 -7.29 -5.08
CA ASP A 66 -34.67 -7.92 -6.34
C ASP A 66 -35.78 -7.12 -7.03
N GLU A 67 -36.65 -6.46 -6.27
CA GLU A 67 -37.73 -5.62 -6.80
C GLU A 67 -37.23 -4.37 -7.54
N ALA A 68 -35.98 -3.96 -7.32
CA ALA A 68 -35.36 -2.83 -8.01
C ALA A 68 -34.83 -3.22 -9.40
N LEU A 69 -34.44 -4.48 -9.61
CA LEU A 69 -33.85 -4.96 -10.86
C LEU A 69 -34.73 -4.69 -12.10
N PRO A 70 -36.06 -4.94 -12.08
CA PRO A 70 -36.91 -4.70 -13.23
C PRO A 70 -36.88 -3.25 -13.72
N PHE A 71 -36.72 -2.26 -12.84
CA PHE A 71 -36.67 -0.84 -13.24
C PHE A 71 -35.45 -0.53 -14.09
N PHE A 72 -34.28 -1.08 -13.74
CA PHE A 72 -33.05 -0.89 -14.52
C PHE A 72 -33.10 -1.65 -15.86
N LEU A 73 -33.69 -2.85 -15.88
CA LEU A 73 -33.90 -3.62 -17.11
C LEU A 73 -34.94 -2.96 -18.03
N GLU A 74 -35.97 -2.33 -17.46
CA GLU A 74 -36.95 -1.52 -18.19
C GLU A 74 -36.28 -0.28 -18.80
N LEU A 75 -35.47 0.46 -18.03
CA LEU A 75 -34.66 1.56 -18.57
C LEU A 75 -33.75 1.08 -19.71
N ARG A 76 -33.09 -0.07 -19.54
CA ARG A 76 -32.19 -0.64 -20.55
C ARG A 76 -32.92 -0.94 -21.85
N SER A 77 -34.00 -1.70 -21.75
CA SER A 77 -34.78 -2.10 -22.92
C SER A 77 -35.51 -0.94 -23.58
N GLY A 78 -36.03 0.00 -22.78
CA GLY A 78 -36.77 1.16 -23.27
C GLY A 78 -35.91 2.25 -23.89
N MET A 79 -34.62 2.31 -23.52
CA MET A 79 -33.63 3.23 -24.11
C MET A 79 -32.93 2.66 -25.34
N TYR A 80 -33.28 1.45 -25.78
CA TYR A 80 -32.80 0.87 -27.03
C TYR A 80 -33.16 1.77 -28.22
N ARG A 81 -32.20 1.92 -29.14
CA ARG A 81 -32.40 2.57 -30.43
C ARG A 81 -31.90 1.66 -31.54
N GLU A 82 -32.73 1.48 -32.56
CA GLU A 82 -32.40 0.69 -33.73
C GLU A 82 -31.08 1.17 -34.37
N GLY A 83 -30.17 0.24 -34.63
CA GLY A 83 -28.83 0.53 -35.17
C GLY A 83 -27.82 1.08 -34.15
N MET A 84 -28.24 1.67 -33.03
CA MET A 84 -27.32 2.17 -31.99
C MET A 84 -27.19 1.23 -30.78
N GLY A 85 -28.14 0.32 -30.59
CA GLY A 85 -28.20 -0.53 -29.40
C GLY A 85 -28.67 0.22 -28.16
N THR A 86 -28.28 -0.28 -26.99
CA THR A 86 -28.57 0.32 -25.68
C THR A 86 -27.28 0.55 -24.86
N TRP A 87 -27.40 0.91 -23.59
CA TRP A 87 -26.26 1.06 -22.68
C TRP A 87 -25.83 -0.27 -22.05
N PHE A 88 -24.55 -0.35 -21.68
CA PHE A 88 -23.91 -1.51 -21.06
C PHE A 88 -23.78 -1.37 -19.53
N SER A 89 -23.63 -0.13 -19.05
CA SER A 89 -23.69 0.15 -17.62
C SER A 89 -24.38 1.48 -17.31
N ALA A 90 -24.92 1.57 -16.11
CA ALA A 90 -25.53 2.76 -15.54
C ALA A 90 -25.00 3.00 -14.13
N ARG A 91 -24.51 4.22 -13.85
CA ARG A 91 -24.11 4.64 -12.50
C ARG A 91 -25.21 5.51 -11.92
N PHE A 92 -25.85 5.05 -10.86
CA PHE A 92 -26.93 5.74 -10.17
C PHE A 92 -26.45 6.21 -8.80
N HIS A 93 -26.54 7.52 -8.56
CA HIS A 93 -26.21 8.15 -7.28
C HIS A 93 -27.48 8.73 -6.68
N LEU A 94 -27.71 8.45 -5.40
CA LEU A 94 -28.85 8.95 -4.64
C LEU A 94 -28.34 9.61 -3.36
N ALA A 95 -28.64 10.89 -3.18
CA ALA A 95 -28.32 11.68 -2.00
C ALA A 95 -29.60 12.01 -1.21
N HIS A 96 -29.49 11.90 0.11
CA HIS A 96 -30.60 12.23 1.02
C HIS A 96 -31.05 13.69 0.81
N PRO A 97 -32.38 13.98 0.78
CA PRO A 97 -33.48 13.04 1.00
C PRO A 97 -33.91 12.23 -0.23
N ASN A 98 -33.75 12.76 -1.44
CA ASN A 98 -34.23 12.13 -2.68
C ASN A 98 -33.57 12.68 -3.97
N ALA A 99 -32.48 13.42 -3.85
CA ALA A 99 -31.79 13.96 -5.02
C ALA A 99 -31.00 12.83 -5.68
N TYR A 100 -31.25 12.57 -6.96
CA TYR A 100 -30.54 11.51 -7.69
C TYR A 100 -29.94 12.00 -9.00
N SER A 101 -28.92 11.28 -9.45
CA SER A 101 -28.34 11.39 -10.79
C SER A 101 -28.11 9.99 -11.37
N ILE A 102 -28.13 9.91 -12.70
CA ILE A 102 -27.79 8.67 -13.41
C ILE A 102 -26.97 8.97 -14.66
N GLU A 103 -25.92 8.20 -14.86
CA GLU A 103 -25.04 8.26 -16.03
C GLU A 103 -25.05 6.92 -16.75
N TYR A 104 -25.05 6.94 -18.09
CA TYR A 104 -25.10 5.73 -18.91
C TYR A 104 -23.88 5.62 -19.80
N ASN A 105 -23.26 4.44 -19.81
CA ASN A 105 -22.17 4.12 -20.72
C ASN A 105 -22.65 3.21 -21.86
N ARG A 106 -22.37 3.60 -23.10
CA ARG A 106 -22.76 2.87 -24.33
C ARG A 106 -21.58 2.38 -25.16
N ALA A 107 -20.36 2.76 -24.79
CA ALA A 107 -19.20 2.60 -25.66
C ALA A 107 -18.04 1.90 -24.96
N GLU A 108 -17.74 2.30 -23.72
CA GLU A 108 -16.60 1.76 -22.98
C GLU A 108 -16.94 0.39 -22.39
N GLU A 109 -15.94 -0.48 -22.25
CA GLU A 109 -16.13 -1.77 -21.58
C GLU A 109 -16.40 -1.55 -20.08
N PRO A 110 -17.52 -2.06 -19.53
CA PRO A 110 -17.75 -2.01 -18.10
C PRO A 110 -16.68 -2.80 -17.34
N ARG A 111 -16.30 -2.33 -16.16
CA ARG A 111 -15.46 -3.13 -15.26
C ARG A 111 -16.30 -4.28 -14.72
N TRP A 112 -16.06 -5.50 -15.16
CA TRP A 112 -16.79 -6.68 -14.69
C TRP A 112 -16.13 -7.29 -13.46
N THR A 113 -16.92 -7.88 -12.56
CA THR A 113 -16.37 -8.69 -11.45
C THR A 113 -15.69 -9.96 -11.98
N HIS A 114 -16.29 -10.58 -12.99
CA HIS A 114 -15.74 -11.67 -13.77
C HIS A 114 -16.02 -11.42 -15.24
N ARG A 115 -15.07 -11.73 -16.13
CA ARG A 115 -15.28 -11.54 -17.58
C ARG A 115 -16.51 -12.32 -18.05
N PRO A 116 -17.47 -11.68 -18.75
CA PRO A 116 -18.64 -12.38 -19.28
C PRO A 116 -18.23 -13.48 -20.27
N ALA A 117 -18.99 -14.57 -20.31
CA ALA A 117 -18.87 -15.59 -21.35
C ALA A 117 -19.33 -15.05 -22.71
N GLU A 118 -18.79 -15.61 -23.80
CA GLU A 118 -19.07 -15.15 -25.17
C GLU A 118 -20.56 -15.18 -25.53
N GLU A 119 -21.29 -16.15 -24.97
CA GLU A 119 -22.74 -16.32 -25.16
C GLU A 119 -23.52 -15.04 -24.81
N TYR A 120 -23.10 -14.32 -23.76
CA TYR A 120 -23.77 -13.07 -23.35
C TYR A 120 -23.54 -11.91 -24.33
N PHE A 121 -22.40 -11.86 -25.02
CA PHE A 121 -22.13 -10.84 -26.03
C PHE A 121 -23.00 -11.05 -27.27
N GLN A 122 -23.12 -12.31 -27.71
CA GLN A 122 -23.99 -12.67 -28.82
C GLN A 122 -25.46 -12.41 -28.47
N GLU A 123 -25.91 -12.85 -27.29
CA GLU A 123 -27.26 -12.58 -26.80
C GLU A 123 -27.54 -11.06 -26.76
N ASP A 124 -26.59 -10.24 -26.34
CA ASP A 124 -26.78 -8.78 -26.30
C ASP A 124 -26.98 -8.17 -27.68
N LEU A 125 -26.21 -8.62 -28.68
CA LEU A 125 -26.33 -8.17 -30.07
C LEU A 125 -27.63 -8.65 -30.72
N GLU A 126 -28.14 -9.81 -30.32
CA GLU A 126 -29.44 -10.31 -30.75
C GLU A 126 -30.61 -9.51 -30.14
N LEU A 127 -30.53 -9.20 -28.83
CA LEU A 127 -31.55 -8.43 -28.12
C LEU A 127 -31.55 -6.94 -28.47
N PHE A 128 -30.36 -6.36 -28.66
CA PHE A 128 -30.16 -4.95 -28.96
C PHE A 128 -29.28 -4.75 -30.20
N PRO A 129 -29.81 -5.05 -31.41
CA PRO A 129 -29.05 -4.94 -32.65
C PRO A 129 -28.41 -3.56 -32.86
N ARG A 130 -27.14 -3.58 -33.25
CA ARG A 130 -26.30 -2.42 -33.55
C ARG A 130 -25.82 -2.48 -35.01
N ASP A 131 -25.74 -1.33 -35.66
CA ASP A 131 -25.08 -1.17 -36.93
C ASP A 131 -23.59 -1.44 -36.75
N GLU A 132 -22.91 -1.89 -37.80
CA GLU A 132 -21.48 -2.23 -37.74
C GLU A 132 -20.65 -1.07 -37.16
N ALA A 133 -20.94 0.19 -37.47
CA ALA A 133 -20.20 1.32 -36.91
C ALA A 133 -20.39 1.54 -35.40
N GLU A 134 -21.50 1.08 -34.83
CA GLU A 134 -21.93 1.32 -33.44
C GLU A 134 -21.60 0.15 -32.49
N ILE A 135 -21.08 -0.97 -33.01
CA ILE A 135 -20.58 -2.08 -32.19
C ILE A 135 -19.20 -1.67 -31.62
N PRO A 136 -19.01 -1.58 -30.29
CA PRO A 136 -17.69 -1.28 -29.75
C PRO A 136 -16.66 -2.36 -30.08
N ASP A 137 -15.40 -2.00 -30.24
CA ASP A 137 -14.35 -2.95 -30.62
C ASP A 137 -14.19 -4.10 -29.62
N TRP A 138 -14.35 -3.83 -28.33
CA TRP A 138 -14.31 -4.85 -27.27
C TRP A 138 -15.47 -5.87 -27.36
N VAL A 139 -16.60 -5.49 -27.98
CA VAL A 139 -17.71 -6.43 -28.28
C VAL A 139 -17.42 -7.21 -29.56
N ARG A 140 -16.86 -6.59 -30.60
CA ARG A 140 -16.50 -7.29 -31.86
C ARG A 140 -15.49 -8.39 -31.65
N THR A 141 -14.54 -8.17 -30.74
CA THR A 141 -13.46 -9.12 -30.47
C THR A 141 -13.83 -10.18 -29.46
N ALA A 142 -15.00 -10.07 -28.81
CA ALA A 142 -15.46 -11.06 -27.83
C ALA A 142 -15.59 -12.46 -28.45
N GLY A 143 -16.07 -12.56 -29.71
CA GLY A 143 -16.34 -13.83 -30.41
C GLY A 143 -15.28 -14.32 -31.39
N LYS A 144 -14.19 -13.56 -31.60
CA LYS A 144 -12.99 -14.16 -32.18
C LYS A 144 -12.33 -14.83 -31.02
N ALA A 145 -12.23 -16.17 -31.03
CA ALA A 145 -11.47 -16.97 -30.06
C ALA A 145 -10.35 -16.08 -29.59
N ALA A 146 -10.44 -15.61 -28.34
CA ALA A 146 -9.60 -14.54 -27.86
C ALA A 146 -8.21 -14.89 -28.37
N ASP A 147 -7.54 -13.98 -29.06
CA ASP A 147 -6.10 -14.07 -29.01
C ASP A 147 -5.87 -14.05 -27.50
N HIS A 148 -5.61 -15.22 -26.91
CA HIS A 148 -5.52 -15.40 -25.47
C HIS A 148 -4.17 -14.79 -25.14
N GLY A 149 -4.09 -13.48 -25.34
CA GLY A 149 -2.96 -12.67 -24.98
C GLY A 149 -2.89 -12.84 -23.49
N LEU A 150 -1.85 -13.53 -23.05
CA LEU A 150 -1.53 -13.58 -21.65
C LEU A 150 -0.59 -12.42 -21.36
N TYR A 151 -0.71 -11.88 -20.16
CA TYR A 151 0.31 -11.00 -19.63
C TYR A 151 1.51 -11.84 -19.21
N GLU A 152 2.72 -11.39 -19.55
CA GLU A 152 3.94 -12.00 -19.05
C GLU A 152 4.41 -11.26 -17.81
N ALA A 153 4.75 -11.98 -16.74
CA ALA A 153 5.29 -11.38 -15.53
C ALA A 153 6.83 -11.42 -15.55
N PRO A 154 7.51 -10.30 -15.85
CA PRO A 154 8.95 -10.25 -15.83
C PRO A 154 9.49 -10.35 -14.40
N VAL A 155 10.63 -11.02 -14.23
CA VAL A 155 11.33 -11.10 -12.94
C VAL A 155 11.89 -9.73 -12.54
N PHE A 156 12.45 -9.01 -13.52
CA PHE A 156 13.08 -7.70 -13.35
C PHE A 156 12.51 -6.68 -14.33
N ASP A 157 12.53 -5.40 -13.96
CA ASP A 157 12.01 -4.29 -14.78
C ASP A 157 13.06 -3.72 -15.75
N GLY A 158 14.31 -4.16 -15.61
CA GLY A 158 15.43 -3.76 -16.44
C GLY A 158 16.75 -3.99 -15.73
N SER A 159 17.77 -3.23 -16.13
CA SER A 159 19.08 -3.23 -15.50
C SER A 159 19.53 -1.80 -15.17
N ASP A 160 20.35 -1.64 -14.13
CA ASP A 160 21.02 -0.38 -13.82
C ASP A 160 22.15 -0.04 -14.83
N GLU A 161 22.81 1.10 -14.64
CA GLU A 161 23.93 1.56 -15.48
C GLU A 161 25.13 0.58 -15.49
N GLN A 162 25.22 -0.30 -14.49
CA GLN A 162 26.25 -1.31 -14.36
C GLN A 162 25.79 -2.69 -14.86
N GLY A 163 24.60 -2.78 -15.46
CA GLY A 163 24.02 -4.00 -16.01
C GLY A 163 23.38 -4.93 -14.98
N ARG A 164 23.27 -4.53 -13.71
CA ARG A 164 22.65 -5.35 -12.66
C ARG A 164 21.14 -5.29 -12.77
N PRO A 165 20.44 -6.41 -12.60
CA PRO A 165 18.98 -6.43 -12.71
C PRO A 165 18.33 -5.60 -11.59
N ILE A 166 17.32 -4.82 -11.94
CA ILE A 166 16.55 -3.98 -11.00
C ILE A 166 15.06 -4.28 -11.11
N ALA A 167 14.36 -4.18 -9.98
CA ALA A 167 12.91 -4.36 -9.89
C ALA A 167 12.31 -3.46 -8.79
N PRO A 168 12.29 -2.12 -8.98
CA PRO A 168 11.77 -1.18 -7.99
C PRO A 168 10.24 -1.24 -7.93
N ARG A 169 9.72 -2.26 -7.26
CA ARG A 169 8.28 -2.56 -7.16
C ARG A 169 7.79 -2.42 -5.72
N PRO A 170 6.50 -2.10 -5.51
CA PRO A 170 5.90 -2.14 -4.17
C PRO A 170 6.12 -3.50 -3.51
N ALA A 171 6.34 -3.49 -2.19
CA ALA A 171 6.49 -4.73 -1.43
C ALA A 171 5.19 -5.52 -1.41
N VAL A 172 5.27 -6.84 -1.60
CA VAL A 172 4.16 -7.74 -1.25
C VAL A 172 3.96 -7.67 0.24
N HIS A 173 2.72 -7.45 0.67
CA HIS A 173 2.43 -7.35 2.10
C HIS A 173 2.84 -8.66 2.81
N PRO A 174 3.48 -8.60 3.99
CA PRO A 174 3.97 -9.80 4.67
C PRO A 174 2.89 -10.88 4.92
N GLN A 175 1.63 -10.47 5.15
CA GLN A 175 0.51 -11.43 5.30
C GLN A 175 0.25 -12.26 4.03
N ASP A 176 0.51 -11.69 2.86
CA ASP A 176 0.17 -12.30 1.57
C ASP A 176 1.31 -13.10 0.98
N ARG A 177 2.54 -12.85 1.45
CA ARG A 177 3.76 -13.36 0.82
C ARG A 177 3.74 -14.87 0.61
N GLU A 178 3.31 -15.63 1.61
CA GLU A 178 3.27 -17.10 1.53
C GLU A 178 2.15 -17.58 0.60
N ASP A 179 0.98 -16.94 0.63
CA ASP A 179 -0.14 -17.29 -0.24
C ASP A 179 0.18 -16.94 -1.71
N VAL A 180 0.87 -15.82 -1.96
CA VAL A 180 1.39 -15.44 -3.27
C VAL A 180 2.43 -16.46 -3.76
N LEU A 181 3.39 -16.85 -2.92
CA LEU A 181 4.36 -17.90 -3.26
C LEU A 181 3.66 -19.21 -3.62
N LYS A 182 2.71 -19.65 -2.79
CA LYS A 182 1.93 -20.87 -3.01
C LYS A 182 1.13 -20.81 -4.31
N TYR A 183 0.52 -19.68 -4.64
CA TYR A 183 -0.18 -19.47 -5.92
C TYR A 183 0.79 -19.62 -7.10
N LEU A 184 1.91 -18.89 -7.06
CA LEU A 184 2.89 -18.85 -8.14
C LEU A 184 3.52 -20.22 -8.42
N GLU A 185 3.74 -21.02 -7.37
CA GLU A 185 4.35 -22.35 -7.47
C GLU A 185 3.34 -23.46 -7.74
N GLY A 186 2.10 -23.29 -7.28
CA GLY A 186 1.03 -24.26 -7.44
C GLY A 186 0.36 -24.23 -8.82
N ALA A 187 0.59 -23.19 -9.61
CA ALA A 187 0.00 -23.05 -10.93
C ALA A 187 0.53 -24.09 -11.93
N PRO A 188 -0.30 -24.54 -12.89
CA PRO A 188 0.11 -25.48 -13.93
C PRO A 188 1.38 -25.08 -14.67
N VAL A 189 2.32 -26.02 -14.80
CA VAL A 189 3.54 -25.86 -15.60
C VAL A 189 3.22 -26.12 -17.07
N VAL A 190 3.59 -25.17 -17.94
CA VAL A 190 3.41 -25.26 -19.41
C VAL A 190 4.70 -25.57 -20.15
N LEU A 191 5.84 -25.18 -19.58
CA LEU A 191 7.17 -25.47 -20.12
C LEU A 191 8.13 -25.77 -18.98
N ALA A 192 8.98 -26.78 -19.15
CA ALA A 192 10.03 -27.12 -18.21
C ALA A 192 11.29 -27.54 -18.97
N ALA A 193 12.41 -26.86 -18.71
CA ALA A 193 13.71 -27.28 -19.18
C ALA A 193 14.36 -28.25 -18.19
N ARG A 194 15.35 -29.02 -18.66
CA ARG A 194 16.18 -29.86 -17.79
C ARG A 194 17.29 -28.99 -17.20
N GLY A 195 17.28 -28.79 -15.88
CA GLY A 195 18.31 -28.07 -15.14
C GLY A 195 17.83 -26.74 -14.55
N PHE A 196 18.79 -25.99 -14.00
CA PHE A 196 18.57 -24.70 -13.34
C PHE A 196 19.35 -23.60 -14.06
N GLY A 197 18.80 -22.39 -14.03
CA GLY A 197 19.44 -21.17 -14.52
C GLY A 197 20.32 -20.53 -13.45
N GLU A 198 21.14 -19.58 -13.89
CA GLU A 198 22.00 -18.80 -13.00
C GLU A 198 21.19 -17.77 -12.19
N ASP A 199 21.60 -17.57 -10.94
CA ASP A 199 21.09 -16.50 -10.09
C ASP A 199 21.79 -15.17 -10.44
N LEU A 200 21.06 -14.26 -11.06
CA LEU A 200 21.55 -12.97 -11.53
C LEU A 200 21.84 -12.00 -10.39
N LEU A 201 21.31 -12.22 -9.18
CA LEU A 201 21.61 -11.42 -7.99
C LEU A 201 22.78 -12.00 -7.18
N GLN A 202 23.18 -13.25 -7.45
CA GLN A 202 24.38 -13.88 -6.90
C GLN A 202 25.24 -14.53 -8.00
N PRO A 203 25.90 -13.71 -8.85
CA PRO A 203 26.73 -14.23 -9.93
C PRO A 203 27.85 -15.15 -9.41
N GLY A 204 28.00 -16.31 -10.04
CA GLY A 204 29.03 -17.31 -9.68
C GLY A 204 28.61 -18.34 -8.62
N ALA A 205 27.39 -18.25 -8.09
CA ALA A 205 26.79 -19.32 -7.29
C ALA A 205 26.42 -20.54 -8.17
N GLU A 206 26.18 -21.69 -7.53
CA GLU A 206 25.65 -22.88 -8.23
C GLU A 206 24.25 -22.55 -8.80
N PRO A 207 23.96 -22.87 -10.08
CA PRO A 207 22.67 -22.60 -10.68
C PRO A 207 21.52 -23.29 -9.92
N ASP A 208 20.58 -22.50 -9.41
CA ASP A 208 19.43 -22.96 -8.63
C ASP A 208 18.09 -22.35 -9.06
N VAL A 209 18.08 -21.48 -10.08
CA VAL A 209 16.86 -20.82 -10.58
C VAL A 209 16.03 -21.80 -11.43
N PRO A 210 14.76 -22.11 -11.09
CA PRO A 210 13.97 -23.05 -11.87
C PRO A 210 13.68 -22.55 -13.28
N LEU A 211 14.04 -23.36 -14.28
CA LEU A 211 13.74 -23.10 -15.70
C LEU A 211 12.38 -23.68 -16.11
N THR A 212 11.35 -23.31 -15.35
CA THR A 212 9.95 -23.65 -15.62
C THR A 212 9.16 -22.40 -16.00
N PHE A 213 8.05 -22.59 -16.70
CA PHE A 213 7.03 -21.57 -16.91
C PHE A 213 5.68 -22.09 -16.45
N HIS A 214 4.95 -21.22 -15.75
CA HIS A 214 3.66 -21.47 -15.16
C HIS A 214 2.61 -20.54 -15.76
N THR A 215 1.34 -20.92 -15.66
CA THR A 215 0.21 -20.06 -16.06
C THR A 215 -1.02 -20.31 -15.21
N ASP A 216 -1.84 -19.28 -15.03
CA ASP A 216 -3.21 -19.37 -14.50
C ASP A 216 -4.28 -19.13 -15.58
N GLY A 217 -3.88 -19.09 -16.85
CA GLY A 217 -4.76 -18.83 -17.98
C GLY A 217 -4.93 -17.37 -18.35
N THR A 218 -4.52 -16.43 -17.48
CA THR A 218 -4.47 -14.99 -17.78
C THR A 218 -3.04 -14.46 -17.80
N TRP A 219 -2.18 -15.01 -16.95
CA TRP A 219 -0.77 -14.68 -16.83
C TRP A 219 0.12 -15.86 -17.18
N VAL A 220 1.32 -15.56 -17.66
CA VAL A 220 2.43 -16.51 -17.78
C VAL A 220 3.64 -15.96 -17.04
N TRP A 221 4.33 -16.81 -16.28
CA TRP A 221 5.51 -16.40 -15.53
C TRP A 221 6.55 -17.52 -15.45
N SER A 222 7.81 -17.13 -15.33
CA SER A 222 8.90 -18.07 -15.07
C SER A 222 8.90 -18.52 -13.61
N GLY A 223 9.34 -19.76 -13.34
CA GLY A 223 9.65 -20.26 -12.00
C GLY A 223 10.73 -19.45 -11.27
N ALA A 224 11.45 -18.58 -11.98
CA ALA A 224 12.30 -17.56 -11.40
C ALA A 224 11.50 -16.57 -10.52
N VAL A 225 10.28 -16.18 -10.88
CA VAL A 225 9.49 -15.19 -10.11
C VAL A 225 9.29 -15.61 -8.64
N PRO A 226 8.72 -16.79 -8.32
CA PRO A 226 8.63 -17.23 -6.93
C PRO A 226 9.99 -17.52 -6.28
N HIS A 227 10.99 -17.98 -7.06
CA HIS A 227 12.34 -18.20 -6.56
C HIS A 227 12.97 -16.89 -6.01
N TYR A 228 12.96 -15.82 -6.80
CA TYR A 228 13.54 -14.52 -6.42
C TYR A 228 12.71 -13.83 -5.32
N LEU A 229 11.38 -13.98 -5.30
CA LEU A 229 10.55 -13.50 -4.19
C LEU A 229 10.93 -14.19 -2.86
N ARG A 230 11.18 -15.49 -2.89
CA ARG A 230 11.56 -16.23 -1.68
C ARG A 230 12.98 -15.91 -1.23
N LYS A 231 13.96 -16.04 -2.14
CA LYS A 231 15.39 -15.98 -1.82
C LYS A 231 15.90 -14.55 -1.63
N HIS A 232 15.45 -13.63 -2.47
CA HIS A 232 16.00 -12.27 -2.58
C HIS A 232 15.00 -11.16 -2.27
N HIS A 233 13.75 -11.51 -1.92
CA HIS A 233 12.68 -10.55 -1.67
C HIS A 233 12.38 -9.63 -2.86
N VAL A 234 12.65 -10.10 -4.08
CA VAL A 234 12.28 -9.38 -5.31
C VAL A 234 10.78 -9.55 -5.52
N ASN A 235 10.05 -8.44 -5.47
CA ASN A 235 8.59 -8.48 -5.57
C ASN A 235 8.15 -8.78 -7.02
N PRO A 236 7.12 -9.63 -7.24
CA PRO A 236 6.48 -9.76 -8.54
C PRO A 236 5.90 -8.42 -9.01
N VAL A 237 5.58 -8.31 -10.30
CA VAL A 237 4.88 -7.13 -10.81
C VAL A 237 3.57 -6.93 -10.03
N PRO A 238 3.26 -5.70 -9.58
CA PRO A 238 2.14 -5.48 -8.67
C PRO A 238 0.78 -5.79 -9.31
N GLN A 239 0.68 -5.74 -10.64
CA GLN A 239 -0.49 -6.18 -11.41
C GLN A 239 -0.76 -7.68 -11.22
N LEU A 240 0.28 -8.51 -11.21
CA LEU A 240 0.14 -9.95 -10.95
C LEU A 240 -0.28 -10.19 -9.50
N VAL A 241 0.33 -9.47 -8.55
CA VAL A 241 -0.06 -9.57 -7.12
C VAL A 241 -1.53 -9.21 -6.95
N ARG A 242 -2.00 -8.13 -7.59
CA ARG A 242 -3.43 -7.76 -7.62
C ARG A 242 -4.30 -8.86 -8.21
N HIS A 243 -3.91 -9.44 -9.35
CA HIS A 243 -4.62 -10.55 -9.96
C HIS A 243 -4.74 -11.78 -9.02
N ILE A 244 -3.66 -12.12 -8.32
CA ILE A 244 -3.64 -13.21 -7.33
C ILE A 244 -4.64 -12.95 -6.20
N HIS A 245 -4.73 -11.70 -5.72
CA HIS A 245 -5.73 -11.30 -4.74
C HIS A 245 -7.16 -11.45 -5.27
N ASP A 246 -7.40 -11.01 -6.50
CA ASP A 246 -8.73 -11.06 -7.12
C ASP A 246 -9.20 -12.50 -7.32
N ASN A 247 -8.26 -13.43 -7.54
CA ASN A 247 -8.50 -14.88 -7.57
C ASN A 247 -8.53 -15.53 -6.18
N ALA A 248 -8.56 -14.75 -5.09
CA ALA A 248 -8.54 -15.21 -3.71
C ALA A 248 -7.40 -16.22 -3.43
N TYR A 249 -6.23 -16.00 -4.03
CA TYR A 249 -5.03 -16.84 -3.90
C TYR A 249 -5.24 -18.30 -4.34
N ALA A 250 -6.26 -18.58 -5.15
CA ALA A 250 -6.53 -19.89 -5.73
C ALA A 250 -6.36 -19.84 -7.25
N VAL A 251 -5.53 -20.72 -7.79
CA VAL A 251 -5.31 -20.80 -9.24
C VAL A 251 -6.61 -21.27 -9.91
N PRO A 252 -7.19 -20.47 -10.84
CA PRO A 252 -8.40 -20.88 -11.55
C PRO A 252 -8.13 -22.09 -12.48
N PRO A 253 -9.18 -22.82 -12.89
CA PRO A 253 -9.04 -23.86 -13.91
C PRO A 253 -8.46 -23.28 -15.21
N VAL A 254 -7.35 -23.86 -15.67
CA VAL A 254 -6.65 -23.39 -16.88
C VAL A 254 -7.05 -24.23 -18.09
N GLU A 255 -7.71 -23.58 -19.05
CA GLU A 255 -8.11 -24.16 -20.34
C GLU A 255 -6.89 -24.54 -21.21
N GLU A 256 -7.08 -25.50 -22.12
CA GLU A 256 -5.99 -26.04 -22.93
C GLU A 256 -5.46 -25.00 -23.94
N GLU A 257 -6.35 -24.19 -24.50
CA GLU A 257 -6.01 -23.07 -25.39
C GLU A 257 -5.10 -22.05 -24.70
N ALA A 258 -5.39 -21.72 -23.45
CA ALA A 258 -4.57 -20.82 -22.65
C ALA A 258 -3.19 -21.42 -22.31
N ARG A 259 -3.12 -22.73 -22.05
CA ARG A 259 -1.82 -23.44 -21.88
C ARG A 259 -0.97 -23.41 -23.15
N GLN A 260 -1.60 -23.58 -24.31
CA GLN A 260 -0.91 -23.50 -25.60
C GLN A 260 -0.43 -22.08 -25.90
N ALA A 261 -1.25 -21.06 -25.60
CA ALA A 261 -0.85 -19.66 -25.71
C ALA A 261 0.31 -19.32 -24.76
N ALA A 262 0.28 -19.77 -23.50
CA ALA A 262 1.36 -19.58 -22.54
C ALA A 262 2.66 -20.25 -23.00
N THR A 263 2.59 -21.45 -23.58
CA THR A 263 3.76 -22.13 -24.20
C THR A 263 4.36 -21.30 -25.35
N ARG A 264 3.52 -20.72 -26.22
CA ARG A 264 4.00 -19.87 -27.32
C ARG A 264 4.70 -18.62 -26.81
N ILE A 265 4.18 -17.97 -25.77
CA ILE A 265 4.84 -16.81 -25.14
C ILE A 265 6.16 -17.22 -24.49
N ALA A 266 6.15 -18.28 -23.68
CA ALA A 266 7.36 -18.79 -23.00
C ALA A 266 8.49 -19.21 -23.95
N THR A 267 8.17 -19.60 -25.19
CA THR A 267 9.15 -19.96 -26.22
C THR A 267 9.54 -18.80 -27.14
N GLY A 268 8.95 -17.60 -26.95
CA GLY A 268 9.13 -16.44 -27.84
C GLY A 268 8.45 -16.58 -29.21
N ALA A 269 7.56 -17.55 -29.37
CA ALA A 269 6.78 -17.78 -30.60
C ALA A 269 5.52 -16.91 -30.70
N ALA A 270 5.16 -16.20 -29.61
CA ALA A 270 4.10 -15.19 -29.57
C ALA A 270 4.52 -14.05 -28.63
N GLU A 271 4.02 -12.84 -28.89
CA GLU A 271 4.19 -11.70 -27.98
C GLU A 271 3.14 -11.75 -26.86
N SER A 272 3.53 -11.31 -25.67
CA SER A 272 2.62 -11.13 -24.53
C SER A 272 1.86 -9.80 -24.63
N LEU A 273 0.76 -9.68 -23.89
CA LEU A 273 0.06 -8.41 -23.77
C LEU A 273 0.90 -7.39 -23.00
N PRO A 274 0.82 -6.09 -23.33
CA PRO A 274 1.45 -5.06 -22.52
C PRO A 274 0.86 -5.09 -21.10
N LEU A 275 1.73 -4.95 -20.09
CA LEU A 275 1.31 -4.94 -18.69
C LEU A 275 0.23 -3.86 -18.46
N PRO A 276 -0.86 -4.19 -17.74
CA PRO A 276 -1.89 -3.21 -17.46
C PRO A 276 -1.35 -2.09 -16.56
N GLU A 277 -1.98 -0.91 -16.61
CA GLU A 277 -1.59 0.21 -15.76
C GLU A 277 -1.74 -0.15 -14.28
N TYR A 278 -0.66 -0.04 -13.50
CA TYR A 278 -0.73 -0.20 -12.05
C TYR A 278 -0.99 1.15 -11.39
N ARG A 279 -2.10 1.24 -10.66
CA ARG A 279 -2.41 2.39 -9.80
C ARG A 279 -2.33 1.96 -8.34
N PRO A 280 -1.35 2.47 -7.57
CA PRO A 280 -1.31 2.25 -6.14
C PRO A 280 -2.62 2.68 -5.48
N ARG A 281 -3.03 1.97 -4.43
CA ARG A 281 -4.19 2.38 -3.65
C ARG A 281 -3.90 3.72 -2.97
N GLU A 282 -4.72 4.72 -3.27
CA GLU A 282 -4.68 6.01 -2.59
C GLU A 282 -5.60 5.98 -1.37
N ILE A 283 -5.16 6.59 -0.27
CA ILE A 283 -6.00 6.78 0.91
C ILE A 283 -6.94 7.96 0.65
N ALA A 284 -8.24 7.68 0.62
CA ALA A 284 -9.28 8.67 0.40
C ALA A 284 -9.28 9.77 1.48
N ASP A 285 -9.72 10.97 1.13
CA ASP A 285 -9.69 12.13 2.04
C ASP A 285 -10.49 11.91 3.32
N HIS A 286 -11.63 11.21 3.24
CA HIS A 286 -12.44 10.89 4.42
C HIS A 286 -11.74 9.89 5.36
N ASP A 287 -10.99 8.94 4.80
CA ASP A 287 -10.17 8.01 5.58
C ASP A 287 -9.01 8.75 6.24
N ARG A 288 -8.34 9.65 5.50
CA ARG A 288 -7.27 10.51 6.04
C ARG A 288 -7.74 11.34 7.22
N ALA A 289 -8.89 12.00 7.11
CA ALA A 289 -9.50 12.75 8.20
C ALA A 289 -9.79 11.87 9.43
N SER A 290 -10.23 10.62 9.21
CA SER A 290 -10.49 9.66 10.27
C SER A 290 -9.20 9.22 10.98
N LEU A 291 -8.10 9.04 10.25
CA LEU A 291 -6.79 8.72 10.81
C LEU A 291 -6.19 9.88 11.62
N GLU A 292 -6.38 11.12 11.15
CA GLU A 292 -5.99 12.33 11.91
C GLU A 292 -6.78 12.44 13.21
N GLN A 293 -8.10 12.17 13.15
CA GLN A 293 -8.95 12.14 14.34
C GLN A 293 -8.52 11.03 15.32
N LEU A 294 -8.18 9.84 14.82
CA LEU A 294 -7.63 8.76 15.64
C LEU A 294 -6.35 9.20 16.36
N ARG A 295 -5.40 9.81 15.62
CA ARG A 295 -4.14 10.30 16.19
C ARG A 295 -4.39 11.31 17.30
N ALA A 296 -5.26 12.29 17.07
CA ALA A 296 -5.62 13.29 18.09
C ALA A 296 -6.27 12.66 19.33
N ARG A 297 -7.08 11.60 19.16
CA ARG A 297 -7.69 10.88 20.29
C ARG A 297 -6.67 10.06 21.07
N LEU A 298 -5.77 9.34 20.41
CA LEU A 298 -4.70 8.58 21.05
C LEU A 298 -3.79 9.51 21.87
N GLU A 299 -3.43 10.67 21.32
CA GLU A 299 -2.66 11.70 22.02
C GLU A 299 -3.43 12.25 23.24
N HIS A 300 -4.71 12.59 23.06
CA HIS A 300 -5.55 13.08 24.15
C HIS A 300 -5.65 12.10 25.34
N PHE A 301 -5.68 10.80 25.06
CA PHE A 301 -5.71 9.75 26.09
C PHE A 301 -4.31 9.28 26.53
N GLY A 302 -3.24 9.91 26.05
CA GLY A 302 -1.87 9.63 26.47
C GLY A 302 -1.34 8.27 26.02
N VAL A 303 -1.85 7.71 24.92
CA VAL A 303 -1.34 6.46 24.35
C VAL A 303 0.04 6.73 23.70
N PRO A 304 1.11 6.05 24.13
CA PRO A 304 2.44 6.24 23.56
C PRO A 304 2.51 5.88 22.07
N PRO A 305 3.21 6.67 21.22
CA PRO A 305 3.43 6.34 19.81
C PRO A 305 4.17 5.03 19.55
N ALA A 306 4.79 4.43 20.58
CA ALA A 306 5.42 3.12 20.48
C ALA A 306 4.39 1.98 20.41
N GLU A 307 3.18 2.17 20.96
CA GLU A 307 2.16 1.12 21.03
C GLU A 307 1.32 1.03 19.74
N TYR A 308 1.48 1.97 18.81
CA TYR A 308 0.67 2.01 17.60
C TYR A 308 1.36 2.48 16.31
N GLY A 309 0.92 1.94 15.17
CA GLY A 309 1.23 2.43 13.83
C GLY A 309 -0.03 2.90 13.10
N ILE A 310 0.09 3.94 12.27
CA ILE A 310 -0.99 4.43 11.41
C ILE A 310 -0.45 4.43 9.99
N VAL A 311 -0.98 3.53 9.15
CA VAL A 311 -0.58 3.24 7.76
C VAL A 311 0.83 2.68 7.64
N GLU A 312 1.80 3.28 8.33
CA GLU A 312 3.16 2.77 8.42
C GLU A 312 3.22 1.58 9.39
N PRO A 313 3.80 0.44 8.95
CA PRO A 313 4.11 -0.67 9.83
C PRO A 313 4.94 -0.22 11.01
N ARG A 314 4.62 -0.73 12.19
CA ARG A 314 5.41 -0.54 13.41
C ARG A 314 5.53 -1.87 14.13
N MET A 315 6.76 -2.31 14.35
CA MET A 315 7.03 -3.52 15.11
C MET A 315 6.59 -3.36 16.57
N ASP A 316 6.11 -4.46 17.15
CA ASP A 316 5.55 -4.58 18.49
C ASP A 316 4.44 -3.58 18.83
N ALA A 317 3.62 -3.26 17.82
CA ALA A 317 2.56 -2.28 17.93
C ALA A 317 1.28 -2.74 17.23
N LEU A 318 0.16 -2.18 17.68
CA LEU A 318 -1.11 -2.30 16.96
C LEU A 318 -1.10 -1.33 15.78
N VAL A 319 -1.20 -1.83 14.56
CA VAL A 319 -1.16 -1.02 13.34
C VAL A 319 -2.54 -1.00 12.71
N ILE A 320 -3.00 0.20 12.33
CA ILE A 320 -4.13 0.40 11.42
C ILE A 320 -3.60 0.68 10.02
N GLU A 321 -4.06 -0.07 9.03
CA GLU A 321 -3.56 0.05 7.65
C GLU A 321 -4.62 -0.37 6.62
N PRO A 322 -4.47 0.01 5.34
CA PRO A 322 -5.24 -0.56 4.24
C PRO A 322 -5.14 -2.09 4.25
N ALA A 323 -6.28 -2.78 4.24
CA ALA A 323 -6.28 -4.24 4.19
C ALA A 323 -5.74 -4.71 2.81
N PRO A 324 -4.72 -5.58 2.78
CA PRO A 324 -4.15 -6.06 1.53
C PRO A 324 -5.20 -6.77 0.66
N GLY A 325 -5.06 -6.65 -0.67
CA GLY A 325 -6.01 -7.24 -1.62
C GLY A 325 -7.39 -6.58 -1.69
N THR A 326 -7.63 -5.49 -0.95
CA THR A 326 -8.92 -4.78 -0.97
C THR A 326 -8.77 -3.37 -1.53
N ASP A 327 -9.78 -2.90 -2.28
CA ASP A 327 -9.77 -1.54 -2.83
C ASP A 327 -10.06 -0.48 -1.76
N SER A 328 -10.88 -0.81 -0.77
CA SER A 328 -11.37 0.13 0.26
C SER A 328 -11.31 -0.41 1.69
N GLY A 329 -10.97 -1.68 1.89
CA GLY A 329 -10.95 -2.31 3.21
C GLY A 329 -9.80 -1.81 4.08
N TRP A 330 -10.00 -1.79 5.39
CA TRP A 330 -9.02 -1.41 6.40
C TRP A 330 -8.87 -2.53 7.41
N GLN A 331 -7.68 -2.70 7.99
CA GLN A 331 -7.47 -3.67 9.04
C GLN A 331 -6.79 -3.04 10.25
N VAL A 332 -6.94 -3.70 11.38
CA VAL A 332 -6.18 -3.40 12.60
C VAL A 332 -5.56 -4.69 13.07
N GLN A 333 -4.23 -4.71 13.20
CA GLN A 333 -3.53 -5.92 13.64
C GLN A 333 -2.25 -5.58 14.39
N PHE A 334 -1.86 -6.48 15.28
CA PHE A 334 -0.57 -6.40 15.95
C PHE A 334 0.53 -6.88 15.02
N TRP A 335 1.56 -6.06 14.87
CA TRP A 335 2.75 -6.36 14.08
C TRP A 335 3.84 -6.82 15.04
N ASP A 336 4.08 -8.13 15.09
CA ASP A 336 5.11 -8.72 15.96
C ASP A 336 6.51 -8.49 15.35
N GLU A 337 7.49 -8.10 16.16
CA GLU A 337 8.85 -7.84 15.70
C GLU A 337 9.51 -9.04 14.98
N ASN A 338 9.19 -10.27 15.40
CA ASN A 338 9.81 -11.47 14.86
C ASN A 338 9.00 -12.12 13.74
N ARG A 339 7.69 -11.86 13.70
CA ARG A 339 6.75 -12.57 12.81
C ARG A 339 5.99 -11.65 11.85
N GLY A 340 6.05 -10.34 12.07
CA GLY A 340 5.22 -9.37 11.38
C GLY A 340 3.72 -9.56 11.70
N PRO A 341 2.83 -9.15 10.78
CA PRO A 341 1.39 -9.33 10.93
C PRO A 341 1.01 -10.82 10.85
N THR A 342 0.29 -11.35 11.84
CA THR A 342 -0.04 -12.79 11.92
C THR A 342 -1.53 -13.09 11.75
N GLY A 343 -1.85 -13.89 10.73
CA GLY A 343 -3.24 -14.27 10.40
C GLY A 343 -3.96 -13.22 9.57
N ARG A 344 -5.23 -13.48 9.23
CA ARG A 344 -6.10 -12.56 8.47
C ARG A 344 -7.12 -11.93 9.42
N PRO A 345 -6.89 -10.68 9.86
CA PRO A 345 -7.78 -10.00 10.80
C PRO A 345 -9.11 -9.63 10.12
N ALA A 346 -10.08 -9.17 10.91
CA ALA A 346 -11.31 -8.63 10.35
C ALA A 346 -11.00 -7.38 9.50
N VAL A 347 -11.57 -7.35 8.30
CA VAL A 347 -11.51 -6.19 7.41
C VAL A 347 -12.70 -5.29 7.72
N PHE A 348 -12.40 -4.03 8.02
CA PHE A 348 -13.34 -2.96 8.23
C PHE A 348 -13.61 -2.23 6.91
N PRO A 349 -14.83 -1.71 6.70
CA PRO A 349 -15.19 -1.10 5.43
C PRO A 349 -14.62 0.31 5.21
N ASN A 350 -14.01 0.93 6.24
CA ASN A 350 -13.39 2.26 6.18
C ASN A 350 -12.45 2.48 7.37
N ALA A 351 -11.60 3.51 7.29
CA ALA A 351 -10.64 3.84 8.34
C ALA A 351 -11.34 4.23 9.64
N ALA A 352 -12.52 4.86 9.59
CA ALA A 352 -13.27 5.26 10.78
C ALA A 352 -13.71 4.05 11.62
N ALA A 353 -14.19 2.98 10.97
CA ALA A 353 -14.56 1.74 11.64
C ALA A 353 -13.33 1.06 12.27
N ALA A 354 -12.24 0.94 11.52
CA ALA A 354 -10.98 0.40 12.02
C ALA A 354 -10.42 1.24 13.20
N ALA A 355 -10.44 2.57 13.09
CA ALA A 355 -9.96 3.49 14.11
C ALA A 355 -10.72 3.35 15.44
N LYS A 356 -12.05 3.21 15.38
CA LYS A 356 -12.88 2.96 16.58
C LYS A 356 -12.46 1.65 17.25
N THR A 357 -12.25 0.59 16.47
CA THR A 357 -11.77 -0.69 17.00
C THR A 357 -10.40 -0.55 17.65
N MET A 358 -9.46 0.08 16.95
CA MET A 358 -8.10 0.30 17.45
C MET A 358 -8.07 1.08 18.77
N LEU A 359 -8.82 2.19 18.84
CA LEU A 359 -8.95 3.00 20.05
C LEU A 359 -9.55 2.18 21.19
N GLY A 360 -10.60 1.40 20.92
CA GLY A 360 -11.20 0.48 21.88
C GLY A 360 -10.19 -0.54 22.40
N THR A 361 -9.43 -1.20 21.52
CA THR A 361 -8.42 -2.19 21.90
C THR A 361 -7.33 -1.60 22.79
N LEU A 362 -6.82 -0.41 22.46
CA LEU A 362 -5.72 0.22 23.20
C LEU A 362 -6.16 0.80 24.56
N LEU A 363 -7.40 1.25 24.68
CA LEU A 363 -7.92 1.87 25.91
C LEU A 363 -8.67 0.90 26.83
N TRP A 364 -9.01 -0.30 26.35
CA TRP A 364 -9.71 -1.29 27.14
C TRP A 364 -8.77 -2.27 27.88
N SER A 365 -7.50 -2.34 27.48
CA SER A 365 -6.55 -3.33 28.01
C SER A 365 -5.97 -2.91 29.38
N PRO A 366 -6.28 -3.63 30.48
CA PRO A 366 -5.74 -3.34 31.81
C PRO A 366 -4.22 -3.55 31.89
N GLU A 367 -3.67 -4.40 31.01
CA GLU A 367 -2.25 -4.68 30.93
C GLU A 367 -1.48 -3.50 30.33
N LEU A 368 -2.04 -2.87 29.28
CA LEU A 368 -1.50 -1.64 28.71
C LEU A 368 -1.61 -0.48 29.70
N ASP A 369 -2.74 -0.37 30.41
CA ASP A 369 -2.90 0.63 31.47
C ASP A 369 -1.88 0.43 32.60
N ALA A 370 -1.65 -0.82 33.01
CA ALA A 370 -0.62 -1.14 34.00
C ALA A 370 0.80 -0.86 33.48
N ALA A 371 1.07 -1.08 32.18
CA ALA A 371 2.35 -0.74 31.56
C ALA A 371 2.58 0.77 31.52
N ARG A 372 1.55 1.56 31.19
CA ARG A 372 1.57 3.03 31.20
C ARG A 372 1.66 3.62 32.61
N ALA A 373 1.04 2.97 33.59
CA ALA A 373 1.04 3.40 35.00
C ALA A 373 2.33 3.02 35.75
N ARG A 374 3.16 2.11 35.22
CA ARG A 374 4.50 1.88 35.76
C ARG A 374 5.34 3.13 35.53
N PRO A 375 5.94 3.72 36.59
CA PRO A 375 6.99 4.72 36.39
C PRO A 375 8.05 4.08 35.51
N ALA A 376 8.55 4.79 34.48
CA ALA A 376 9.75 4.38 33.77
C ALA A 376 10.79 4.04 34.83
N ALA A 377 11.18 2.77 34.93
CA ALA A 377 12.11 2.34 35.96
C ALA A 377 13.39 3.14 35.74
N ALA A 378 13.66 4.08 36.65
CA ALA A 378 14.95 4.74 36.68
C ALA A 378 16.00 3.62 36.76
N PRO A 379 17.01 3.61 35.87
CA PRO A 379 18.05 2.59 35.93
C PRO A 379 18.64 2.59 37.35
N PRO A 380 19.02 1.41 37.89
CA PRO A 380 19.56 1.34 39.23
C PRO A 380 20.77 2.28 39.32
N VAL A 381 20.66 3.29 40.18
CA VAL A 381 21.77 4.18 40.53
C VAL A 381 22.83 3.27 41.18
N PRO A 382 24.03 3.10 40.58
CA PRO A 382 25.08 2.31 41.21
C PRO A 382 25.47 2.98 42.53
N PRO A 383 25.87 2.22 43.56
CA PRO A 383 26.38 2.82 44.79
C PRO A 383 27.58 3.73 44.46
N PRO A 384 27.75 4.85 45.18
CA PRO A 384 28.80 5.81 44.86
C PRO A 384 30.16 5.12 45.00
N ALA A 385 30.88 5.00 43.88
CA ALA A 385 32.28 4.61 43.89
C ALA A 385 33.09 5.66 44.67
N PRO A 386 34.13 5.25 45.42
CA PRO A 386 34.94 6.18 46.20
C PRO A 386 35.55 7.22 45.27
N ALA A 387 35.37 8.50 45.63
CA ALA A 387 35.83 9.65 44.90
C ALA A 387 37.34 9.58 44.63
N GLN A 388 37.71 9.13 43.44
CA GLN A 388 39.00 9.44 42.87
C GLN A 388 38.91 10.84 42.28
N ALA A 389 39.76 11.72 42.78
CA ALA A 389 39.87 13.10 42.34
C ALA A 389 40.05 13.17 40.81
N GLN A 390 38.96 13.45 40.10
CA GLN A 390 39.03 13.87 38.71
C GLN A 390 39.40 15.36 38.72
N ALA A 391 40.54 15.65 38.10
CA ALA A 391 40.96 17.01 37.80
C ALA A 391 39.84 17.74 37.06
N PRO A 392 39.69 19.07 37.25
CA PRO A 392 38.67 19.83 36.55
C PRO A 392 38.91 19.72 35.05
N ALA A 393 38.00 19.06 34.34
CA ALA A 393 37.95 19.10 32.89
C ALA A 393 37.77 20.57 32.49
N GLN A 394 38.77 21.14 31.84
CA GLN A 394 38.67 22.49 31.29
C GLN A 394 37.52 22.49 30.27
N PRO A 395 36.59 23.46 30.31
CA PRO A 395 35.54 23.55 29.32
C PRO A 395 36.17 23.84 27.97
N VAL A 396 36.11 22.88 27.05
CA VAL A 396 36.36 23.14 25.63
C VAL A 396 35.31 24.18 25.20
N PRO A 397 35.71 25.35 24.67
CA PRO A 397 34.74 26.29 24.14
C PRO A 397 34.02 25.62 22.96
N VAL A 398 32.74 25.32 23.14
CA VAL A 398 31.87 24.69 22.12
C VAL A 398 31.74 25.54 20.85
N ALA A 399 32.19 26.80 20.89
CA ALA A 399 32.07 27.79 19.81
C ALA A 399 32.90 27.49 18.55
N ASP A 400 33.86 26.57 18.60
CA ASP A 400 34.81 26.32 17.49
C ASP A 400 34.61 24.98 16.76
N ILE A 401 33.54 24.23 17.05
CA ILE A 401 33.27 22.93 16.40
C ILE A 401 32.91 23.15 14.92
N GLN A 402 33.66 22.51 14.02
CA GLN A 402 33.44 22.52 12.57
C GLN A 402 33.05 21.14 12.03
N PRO A 403 32.37 21.05 10.88
CA PRO A 403 32.09 19.78 10.22
C PRO A 403 33.41 19.12 9.79
N MET A 404 33.52 17.82 10.00
CA MET A 404 34.61 17.01 9.46
C MET A 404 34.53 16.89 7.93
N PRO A 405 35.60 16.45 7.24
CA PRO A 405 35.53 16.17 5.81
C PRO A 405 34.35 15.25 5.45
N ASP A 406 33.72 15.51 4.31
CA ASP A 406 32.52 14.82 3.80
C ASP A 406 31.24 14.99 4.62
N GLU A 407 31.25 15.83 5.67
CA GLU A 407 30.04 16.24 6.38
C GLU A 407 29.34 17.43 5.70
N PRO A 408 28.01 17.55 5.82
CA PRO A 408 27.28 18.75 5.44
C PRO A 408 27.79 19.97 6.22
N PRO A 409 27.67 21.19 5.66
CA PRO A 409 28.09 22.39 6.37
C PRO A 409 27.25 22.64 7.62
N LEU A 410 27.79 23.40 8.58
CA LEU A 410 27.06 23.80 9.80
C LEU A 410 25.73 24.53 9.50
N SER A 411 25.55 25.08 8.31
CA SER A 411 24.28 25.70 7.88
C SER A 411 23.14 24.71 7.72
N LEU A 412 23.42 23.40 7.75
CA LEU A 412 22.39 22.36 7.84
C LEU A 412 21.52 22.55 9.10
N LEU A 413 22.08 23.05 10.20
CA LEU A 413 21.36 23.25 11.45
C LEU A 413 21.04 24.74 11.65
N ARG A 414 19.76 25.07 11.86
CA ARG A 414 19.32 26.38 12.39
C ARG A 414 19.30 26.35 13.93
N ASP A 415 19.19 27.54 14.52
CA ASP A 415 19.07 27.73 15.97
C ASP A 415 20.20 27.07 16.76
N ARG A 416 21.42 27.14 16.19
CA ARG A 416 22.60 26.46 16.72
C ARG A 416 22.99 27.01 18.06
N LEU A 417 23.11 26.12 19.04
CA LEU A 417 23.54 26.46 20.39
C LEU A 417 24.60 25.46 20.87
N PRO A 418 25.57 25.93 21.67
CA PRO A 418 26.41 25.06 22.47
C PRO A 418 25.59 24.12 23.35
N VAL A 419 25.78 22.82 23.20
CA VAL A 419 25.15 21.80 24.04
C VAL A 419 26.17 20.79 24.54
N VAL A 420 25.81 20.07 25.59
CA VAL A 420 26.58 18.92 26.08
C VAL A 420 25.63 17.73 26.09
N LEU A 421 25.92 16.71 25.29
CA LEU A 421 25.17 15.46 25.32
C LEU A 421 25.43 14.76 26.66
N PRO A 422 24.41 14.55 27.51
CA PRO A 422 24.60 13.91 28.80
C PRO A 422 24.90 12.41 28.64
N PRO A 423 25.57 11.77 29.61
CA PRO A 423 25.66 10.31 29.67
C PRO A 423 24.27 9.67 29.56
N GLY A 424 24.16 8.62 28.75
CA GLY A 424 22.93 7.93 28.43
C GLY A 424 22.20 8.48 27.19
N ALA A 425 22.55 9.66 26.68
CA ALA A 425 21.98 10.18 25.43
C ALA A 425 22.34 9.26 24.27
N GLU A 426 21.35 8.94 23.43
CA GLU A 426 21.58 8.16 22.22
C GLU A 426 21.46 9.03 20.99
N VAL A 427 22.41 8.82 20.09
CA VAL A 427 22.52 9.51 18.82
C VAL A 427 22.79 8.49 17.72
N ASP A 428 22.40 8.78 16.50
CA ASP A 428 22.57 7.88 15.37
C ASP A 428 23.11 8.61 14.13
N ARG A 429 23.61 7.84 13.17
CA ARG A 429 24.24 8.37 11.96
C ARG A 429 24.13 7.40 10.79
N PHE A 430 24.02 7.95 9.59
CA PHE A 430 24.21 7.25 8.32
C PHE A 430 25.59 7.61 7.76
N GLY A 431 26.54 6.68 7.77
CA GLY A 431 27.91 6.94 7.33
C GLY A 431 28.97 6.40 8.29
N ASP A 432 30.22 6.52 7.89
CA ASP A 432 31.35 6.01 8.67
C ASP A 432 31.61 6.81 9.96
N GLU A 433 32.46 6.24 10.81
CA GLU A 433 32.89 6.82 12.08
C GLU A 433 33.90 7.98 11.95
N ASN A 434 34.34 8.36 10.74
CA ASN A 434 35.27 9.49 10.56
C ASN A 434 34.58 10.85 10.73
N GLY A 435 33.27 10.89 10.56
CA GLY A 435 32.46 12.09 10.70
C GLY A 435 32.16 12.49 12.14
N ASN A 436 31.61 13.69 12.30
CA ASN A 436 31.18 14.23 13.59
C ASN A 436 29.72 14.70 13.61
N LEU A 437 28.96 14.56 12.52
CA LEU A 437 27.53 14.83 12.50
C LEU A 437 26.75 13.58 12.91
N VAL A 438 25.94 13.74 13.95
CA VAL A 438 24.98 12.74 14.44
C VAL A 438 23.62 13.39 14.67
N PHE A 439 22.56 12.61 14.71
CA PHE A 439 21.22 13.10 15.07
C PHE A 439 20.75 12.45 16.36
N ALA A 440 19.79 13.07 17.03
CA ALA A 440 19.07 12.39 18.11
C ALA A 440 18.55 11.04 17.59
N ALA A 441 18.78 9.96 18.33
CA ALA A 441 18.50 8.64 17.83
C ALA A 441 17.01 8.47 17.43
N ARG A 442 16.74 7.72 16.36
CA ARG A 442 15.42 7.54 15.72
C ARG A 442 14.86 8.78 15.00
N THR A 443 15.68 9.80 14.72
CA THR A 443 15.26 10.89 13.82
C THR A 443 14.99 10.31 12.42
N MET A 444 13.79 10.51 11.86
CA MET A 444 13.46 10.05 10.49
C MET A 444 14.43 10.64 9.47
N PHE A 445 14.80 9.89 8.42
CA PHE A 445 15.79 10.34 7.43
C PHE A 445 15.42 11.70 6.79
N GLY A 446 14.16 11.88 6.38
CA GLY A 446 13.66 13.14 5.83
C GLY A 446 13.72 14.32 6.81
N ASN A 447 13.83 14.05 8.12
CA ASN A 447 13.99 15.10 9.13
C ASN A 447 15.46 15.47 9.35
N ARG A 448 16.41 14.79 8.71
CA ARG A 448 17.85 15.05 8.84
C ARG A 448 18.40 15.97 7.75
N SER A 449 17.67 16.10 6.63
CA SER A 449 18.06 16.94 5.49
C SER A 449 19.44 16.60 4.94
N LEU A 450 19.72 15.29 4.88
CA LEU A 450 20.95 14.72 4.33
C LEU A 450 20.76 14.36 2.84
N PRO A 451 21.82 14.26 2.03
CA PRO A 451 21.70 13.82 0.64
C PRO A 451 21.00 12.45 0.54
N PRO A 452 20.04 12.23 -0.38
CA PRO A 452 19.26 11.00 -0.47
C PRO A 452 20.11 9.71 -0.50
N ASP A 453 21.25 9.73 -1.20
CA ASP A 453 22.15 8.57 -1.31
C ASP A 453 22.79 8.16 0.03
N TRP A 454 22.75 9.01 1.05
CA TRP A 454 23.26 8.68 2.38
C TRP A 454 22.39 7.63 3.08
N LEU A 455 21.12 7.45 2.67
CA LEU A 455 20.27 6.38 3.18
C LEU A 455 20.87 4.98 2.93
N ASN A 456 21.70 4.85 1.88
CA ASN A 456 22.40 3.61 1.54
C ASN A 456 23.69 3.40 2.36
N ARG A 457 24.13 4.40 3.13
CA ARG A 457 25.27 4.26 4.02
C ARG A 457 24.88 3.42 5.23
N ARG A 458 25.87 2.76 5.82
CA ARG A 458 25.66 1.99 7.05
C ARG A 458 25.09 2.89 8.14
N TYR A 459 24.04 2.39 8.79
CA TYR A 459 23.40 3.04 9.91
C TYR A 459 24.03 2.57 11.23
N HIS A 460 24.32 3.53 12.11
CA HIS A 460 24.95 3.29 13.40
C HIS A 460 24.19 4.01 14.51
N VAL A 461 24.12 3.40 15.69
CA VAL A 461 23.56 4.00 16.90
C VAL A 461 24.62 4.01 17.98
N TYR A 462 24.77 5.15 18.67
CA TYR A 462 25.73 5.35 19.72
C TYR A 462 25.06 5.84 20.99
N ARG A 463 25.58 5.42 22.14
CA ARG A 463 25.19 5.92 23.46
C ARG A 463 26.36 6.65 24.11
N ALA A 464 26.12 7.87 24.56
CA ALA A 464 27.09 8.65 25.34
C ALA A 464 27.33 7.98 26.70
N GLN A 465 28.59 7.71 27.03
CA GLN A 465 29.02 7.23 28.35
C GLN A 465 29.51 8.36 29.23
N ARG A 466 29.96 9.46 28.61
CA ARG A 466 30.44 10.67 29.28
C ARG A 466 29.78 11.91 28.66
N PRO A 467 29.81 13.07 29.34
CA PRO A 467 29.35 14.31 28.74
C PRO A 467 30.16 14.67 27.49
N ILE A 468 29.50 14.85 26.34
CA ILE A 468 30.16 15.17 25.06
C ILE A 468 29.75 16.58 24.60
N PRO A 469 30.68 17.54 24.54
CA PRO A 469 30.42 18.85 23.96
C PRO A 469 30.04 18.74 22.48
N ALA A 470 29.02 19.47 22.05
CA ALA A 470 28.53 19.49 20.68
C ALA A 470 27.86 20.83 20.32
N VAL A 471 27.77 21.13 19.03
CA VAL A 471 26.87 22.18 18.53
C VAL A 471 25.57 21.52 18.12
N GLY A 472 24.50 21.79 18.86
CA GLY A 472 23.16 21.25 18.61
C GLY A 472 22.31 22.26 17.83
N GLY A 473 21.39 21.76 17.01
CA GLY A 473 20.42 22.61 16.31
C GLY A 473 19.39 21.79 15.54
N ILE A 474 18.48 22.47 14.85
CA ILE A 474 17.39 21.84 14.09
C ILE A 474 17.75 21.80 12.62
N ALA A 475 17.65 20.64 11.96
CA ALA A 475 17.89 20.52 10.53
C ALA A 475 16.94 21.43 9.72
N VAL A 476 17.51 22.25 8.83
CA VAL A 476 16.73 23.08 7.92
C VAL A 476 16.24 22.24 6.73
N PRO A 477 15.08 22.57 6.13
CA PRO A 477 14.65 21.91 4.89
C PRO A 477 15.73 21.99 3.81
N TRP A 478 16.19 20.85 3.29
CA TRP A 478 17.26 20.77 2.29
C TRP A 478 17.20 19.44 1.55
N PHE A 479 17.79 19.34 0.36
CA PHE A 479 17.69 18.19 -0.55
C PHE A 479 16.27 17.70 -0.84
N GLY A 480 15.29 18.62 -0.87
CA GLY A 480 13.87 18.29 -1.05
C GLY A 480 13.21 17.62 0.16
N GLN A 481 13.89 17.60 1.31
CA GLN A 481 13.42 16.99 2.54
C GLN A 481 12.92 18.05 3.54
N PRO A 482 11.91 17.74 4.37
CA PRO A 482 11.29 18.69 5.28
C PRO A 482 12.21 19.16 6.42
N GLY A 483 13.23 18.38 6.81
CA GLY A 483 14.08 18.71 7.96
C GLY A 483 13.32 18.65 9.29
N GLY A 484 13.77 19.41 10.28
CA GLY A 484 13.13 19.51 11.59
C GLY A 484 13.66 18.55 12.66
N GLY A 485 14.60 17.67 12.33
CA GLY A 485 15.26 16.77 13.27
C GLY A 485 16.37 17.46 14.05
N THR A 486 16.61 17.01 15.29
CA THR A 486 17.67 17.55 16.15
C THR A 486 19.02 16.92 15.79
N GLY A 487 19.91 17.71 15.22
CA GLY A 487 21.27 17.31 14.85
C GLY A 487 22.33 17.85 15.82
N TYR A 488 23.46 17.17 15.89
CA TYR A 488 24.61 17.54 16.71
C TYR A 488 25.91 17.37 15.92
N PHE A 489 26.70 18.43 15.84
CA PHE A 489 28.12 18.32 15.47
C PHE A 489 28.94 18.12 16.73
N LEU A 490 29.56 16.94 16.87
CA LEU A 490 30.37 16.56 18.01
C LEU A 490 31.75 17.24 17.96
N VAL A 491 32.37 17.42 19.13
CA VAL A 491 33.67 18.07 19.28
C VAL A 491 34.82 17.41 18.50
N THR A 492 34.71 16.11 18.22
CA THR A 492 35.66 15.33 17.39
C THR A 492 34.92 14.22 16.64
N SER A 493 35.65 13.40 15.88
CA SER A 493 35.08 12.27 15.13
C SER A 493 34.42 11.24 16.05
N VAL A 494 33.43 10.52 15.52
CA VAL A 494 32.80 9.40 16.21
C VAL A 494 33.83 8.32 16.57
N ARG A 495 34.81 8.06 15.68
CA ARG A 495 35.91 7.12 15.93
C ARG A 495 36.68 7.47 17.19
N ASP A 496 37.07 8.74 17.36
CA ASP A 496 37.87 9.14 18.54
C ASP A 496 37.06 9.01 19.83
N LEU A 497 35.76 9.33 19.78
CA LEU A 497 34.85 9.18 20.90
C LEU A 497 34.56 7.72 21.25
N LEU A 498 34.59 6.81 20.26
CA LEU A 498 34.56 5.36 20.51
C LEU A 498 35.88 4.90 21.15
N ALA A 499 37.02 5.38 20.65
CA ALA A 499 38.35 4.99 21.11
C ALA A 499 38.63 5.43 22.55
N ASP A 500 38.16 6.61 22.97
CA ASP A 500 38.31 7.10 24.35
C ASP A 500 37.19 6.64 25.30
N GLY A 501 36.19 5.93 24.76
CA GLY A 501 35.06 5.36 25.48
C GLY A 501 33.99 6.38 25.89
N SER A 502 33.99 7.58 25.31
CA SER A 502 32.93 8.59 25.52
C SER A 502 31.65 8.24 24.77
N LEU A 503 31.74 7.55 23.64
CA LEU A 503 30.64 6.86 22.96
C LEU A 503 30.86 5.34 23.02
N VAL A 504 29.75 4.61 23.00
CA VAL A 504 29.76 3.18 22.65
C VAL A 504 28.72 2.94 21.57
N GLU A 505 29.03 2.08 20.61
CA GLU A 505 28.04 1.61 19.64
C GLU A 505 27.06 0.64 20.32
N VAL A 506 25.78 0.81 20.04
CA VAL A 506 24.69 -0.04 20.53
C VAL A 506 23.91 -0.61 19.34
N ALA A 507 23.36 -1.80 19.50
CA ALA A 507 22.66 -2.48 18.40
C ALA A 507 21.43 -1.70 17.90
N GLU A 508 20.75 -1.02 18.82
CA GLU A 508 19.56 -0.22 18.53
C GLU A 508 19.40 0.92 19.54
N ALA A 509 18.66 1.96 19.13
CA ALA A 509 18.28 3.04 20.02
C ALA A 509 17.15 2.58 20.94
N THR A 510 17.27 2.87 22.23
CA THR A 510 16.26 2.58 23.27
C THR A 510 15.51 3.84 23.72
N THR A 511 16.07 5.02 23.45
CA THR A 511 15.52 6.33 23.84
C THR A 511 14.66 6.95 22.73
N ILE A 512 13.72 7.81 23.10
CA ILE A 512 12.87 8.55 22.16
C ILE A 512 13.55 9.90 21.88
N PRO A 513 13.69 10.33 20.61
CA PRO A 513 14.29 11.62 20.31
C PRO A 513 13.46 12.75 20.93
N PRO A 514 14.10 13.79 21.48
CA PRO A 514 13.38 14.95 22.01
C PRO A 514 12.55 15.59 20.90
N VAL A 515 11.30 15.95 21.23
CA VAL A 515 10.36 16.60 20.31
C VAL A 515 11.02 17.86 19.74
N PRO A 516 10.97 18.10 18.42
CA PRO A 516 11.47 19.34 17.83
C PRO A 516 10.80 20.52 18.52
N GLN A 517 11.59 21.39 19.16
CA GLN A 517 11.05 22.67 19.63
C GLN A 517 10.86 23.54 18.39
N GLY A 518 9.58 23.83 18.09
CA GLY A 518 9.16 24.60 16.92
C GLY A 518 9.50 26.08 17.00
#